data_AF-A0A158JAJ6-F1
#
_entry.id   AF-A0A158JAJ6-F1
#
_cell.length_a   1.000
_cell.length_b   1.000
_cell.length_c   1.000
_cell.angle_alpha   90.00
_cell.angle_beta   90.00
_cell.angle_gamma   90.00
#
_symmetry.space_group_name_H-M   'P 1'
#
loop_
_entity.id
_entity.type
_entity.pdbx_description
1 polymer ?
#
loop_
_entity_poly.entity_id
_entity_poly.type
_entity_poly.pdbx_seq_one_letter_code
_entity_poly.pdbx_strand_id
1 'polypeptide(L)'
;MARWVGQCEELCRLLTEALRRYTMATAKLHADDTPIPVLAPGNKKTKTGRLWVYVRDDRRSGSSEPASVWFAYSPDRKGIHPQTHLAGFEGILQADGYAGFNKLNEGGKVRLAFCWDHARRYLFNLHETAPSDTTKQWLDMIGEFYGIEADIRANRRMSGDASGKKRAIHCSRPSKGR
;
A
#
# COMPACT_ATOMS: atom_id res chain seq x y z
N MET A 1 -25.38 10.56 -16.60
CA MET A 1 -24.95 10.11 -15.26
C MET A 1 -23.67 10.75 -14.74
N ALA A 2 -22.71 11.21 -15.55
CA ALA A 2 -21.45 11.78 -15.02
C ALA A 2 -21.60 13.14 -14.28
N ARG A 3 -22.63 13.95 -14.63
CA ARG A 3 -22.78 15.31 -14.09
C ARG A 3 -23.08 15.36 -12.58
N TRP A 4 -23.98 14.52 -12.08
CA TRP A 4 -24.33 14.52 -10.66
C TRP A 4 -23.19 13.99 -9.78
N VAL A 5 -22.43 13.00 -10.30
CA VAL A 5 -21.22 12.50 -9.65
C VAL A 5 -20.16 13.61 -9.52
N GLY A 6 -19.96 14.40 -10.58
CA GLY A 6 -19.05 15.55 -10.52
C GLY A 6 -19.49 16.64 -9.53
N GLN A 7 -20.79 16.89 -9.40
CA GLN A 7 -21.31 17.83 -8.41
C GLN A 7 -21.11 17.34 -6.97
N CYS A 8 -21.34 16.04 -6.72
CA CYS A 8 -21.03 15.43 -5.42
C CYS A 8 -19.53 15.49 -5.11
N GLU A 9 -18.67 15.29 -6.11
CA GLU A 9 -17.23 15.37 -5.95
C GLU A 9 -16.78 16.77 -5.54
N GLU A 10 -17.30 17.82 -6.19
CA GLU A 10 -17.00 19.21 -5.81
C GLU A 10 -17.46 19.53 -4.38
N LEU A 11 -18.65 19.07 -3.98
CA LEU A 11 -19.15 19.24 -2.61
C LEU A 11 -18.25 18.52 -1.57
N CYS A 12 -17.71 17.36 -1.93
CA CYS A 12 -16.83 16.57 -1.08
C CYS A 12 -15.36 17.03 -1.14
N ARG A 13 -14.99 17.97 -2.00
CA ARG A 13 -13.58 18.37 -2.24
C ARG A 13 -12.85 18.76 -0.95
N LEU A 14 -13.50 19.52 -0.07
CA LEU A 14 -12.90 19.93 1.21
C LEU A 14 -12.67 18.75 2.16
N LEU A 15 -13.58 17.77 2.15
CA LEU A 15 -13.44 16.55 2.94
C LEU A 15 -12.31 15.68 2.38
N THR A 16 -12.23 15.51 1.07
CA THR A 16 -11.14 14.79 0.39
C THR A 16 -9.79 15.43 0.70
N GLU A 17 -9.70 16.76 0.69
CA GLU A 17 -8.47 17.48 1.02
C GLU A 17 -8.10 17.38 2.51
N ALA A 18 -9.09 17.43 3.41
CA ALA A 18 -8.84 17.16 4.83
C ALA A 18 -8.32 15.73 5.06
N LEU A 19 -8.92 14.74 4.40
CA LEU A 19 -8.49 13.33 4.46
C LEU A 19 -7.09 13.15 3.89
N ARG A 20 -6.76 13.82 2.77
CA ARG A 20 -5.41 13.81 2.19
C ARG A 20 -4.39 14.33 3.19
N ARG A 21 -4.62 15.52 3.77
CA ARG A 21 -3.70 16.11 4.78
C ARG A 21 -3.53 15.19 5.99
N TYR A 22 -4.61 14.62 6.51
CA TYR A 22 -4.55 13.67 7.61
C TYR A 22 -3.75 12.40 7.26
N THR A 23 -3.94 11.87 6.06
CA THR A 23 -3.25 10.67 5.57
C THR A 23 -1.75 10.92 5.42
N MET A 24 -1.37 12.10 4.92
CA MET A 24 0.04 12.48 4.73
C MET A 24 0.76 12.87 6.03
N ALA A 25 0.02 13.25 7.07
CA ALA A 25 0.58 13.65 8.38
C ALA A 25 0.96 12.43 9.25
N THR A 26 1.88 11.60 8.75
CA THR A 26 2.37 10.38 9.40
C THR A 26 3.87 10.22 9.17
N ALA A 27 4.58 9.59 10.11
CA ALA A 27 6.00 9.28 9.94
C ALA A 27 6.26 8.14 8.94
N LYS A 28 5.28 7.26 8.73
CA LYS A 28 5.30 6.18 7.74
C LYS A 28 4.01 6.16 6.93
N LEU A 29 4.15 6.11 5.62
CA LEU A 29 3.07 6.00 4.66
C LEU A 29 3.28 4.77 3.78
N HIS A 30 2.22 3.99 3.56
CA HIS A 30 2.26 2.93 2.54
C HIS A 30 1.76 3.48 1.21
N ALA A 31 2.39 3.11 0.11
CA ALA A 31 1.97 3.48 -1.23
C ALA A 31 1.94 2.27 -2.16
N ASP A 32 0.90 2.20 -2.99
CA ASP A 32 0.75 1.21 -4.06
C ASP A 32 -0.07 1.82 -5.22
N ASP A 33 -0.16 1.14 -6.35
CA ASP A 33 -1.03 1.52 -7.45
C ASP A 33 -1.77 0.32 -8.05
N THR A 34 -3.07 0.49 -8.27
CA THR A 34 -3.89 -0.51 -8.95
C THR A 34 -4.20 -0.05 -10.38
N PRO A 35 -3.91 -0.86 -11.42
CA PRO A 35 -4.33 -0.53 -12.76
C PRO A 35 -5.84 -0.69 -12.91
N ILE A 36 -6.47 0.34 -13.48
CA ILE A 36 -7.91 0.41 -13.72
C ILE A 36 -8.21 0.63 -15.22
N PRO A 37 -9.22 -0.03 -15.80
CA PRO A 37 -9.66 0.25 -17.16
C PRO A 37 -10.46 1.57 -17.19
N VAL A 38 -10.03 2.51 -18.02
CA VAL A 38 -10.67 3.81 -18.19
C VAL A 38 -11.12 3.97 -19.63
N LEU A 39 -12.35 4.47 -19.84
CA LEU A 39 -12.85 4.75 -21.18
C LEU A 39 -11.96 5.78 -21.88
N ALA A 40 -11.62 5.53 -23.15
CA ALA A 40 -10.97 6.50 -24.02
C ALA A 40 -11.95 6.90 -25.14
N PRO A 41 -12.76 7.97 -24.93
CA PRO A 41 -13.72 8.43 -25.93
C PRO A 41 -13.06 8.65 -27.29
N GLY A 42 -13.74 8.24 -28.36
CA GLY A 42 -13.23 8.30 -29.73
C GLY A 42 -12.54 7.02 -30.24
N ASN A 43 -12.05 6.15 -29.33
CA ASN A 43 -11.27 4.97 -29.73
C ASN A 43 -12.00 3.63 -29.59
N LYS A 44 -13.26 3.63 -29.11
CA LYS A 44 -14.07 2.43 -28.79
C LYS A 44 -13.33 1.39 -27.91
N LYS A 45 -12.30 1.82 -27.17
CA LYS A 45 -11.43 0.97 -26.34
C LYS A 45 -11.21 1.64 -24.98
N THR A 46 -10.77 0.84 -24.02
CA THR A 46 -10.27 1.33 -22.72
C THR A 46 -8.76 1.56 -22.78
N LYS A 47 -8.27 2.52 -22.01
CA LYS A 47 -6.86 2.69 -21.66
C LYS A 47 -6.65 2.29 -20.20
N THR A 48 -5.44 1.87 -19.86
CA THR A 48 -5.08 1.54 -18.47
C THR A 48 -4.68 2.80 -17.72
N GLY A 49 -5.56 3.28 -16.85
CA GLY A 49 -5.22 4.29 -15.85
C GLY A 49 -4.69 3.65 -14.57
N ARG A 50 -4.26 4.48 -13.61
CA ARG A 50 -3.81 4.05 -12.28
C ARG A 50 -4.62 4.72 -11.19
N LEU A 51 -4.97 3.92 -10.20
CA LEU A 51 -5.46 4.40 -8.92
C LEU A 51 -4.34 4.20 -7.90
N TRP A 52 -3.67 5.30 -7.55
CA TRP A 52 -2.68 5.33 -6.48
C TRP A 52 -3.40 5.29 -5.14
N VAL A 53 -2.88 4.49 -4.22
CA VAL A 53 -3.40 4.36 -2.87
C VAL A 53 -2.30 4.74 -1.88
N TYR A 54 -2.63 5.65 -0.96
CA TYR A 54 -1.77 6.08 0.12
C TYR A 54 -2.44 5.73 1.44
N VAL A 55 -1.78 4.91 2.26
CA VAL A 55 -2.38 4.38 3.50
C VAL A 55 -1.56 4.82 4.69
N ARG A 56 -2.22 5.53 5.61
CA ARG A 56 -1.79 5.71 6.99
C ARG A 56 -2.42 4.59 7.80
N ASP A 57 -1.71 3.47 7.94
CA ASP A 57 -2.10 2.39 8.83
C ASP A 57 -0.85 1.65 9.27
N ASP A 58 -0.46 1.84 10.53
CA ASP A 58 0.66 1.13 11.12
C ASP A 58 0.25 0.31 12.35
N ARG A 59 -1.03 -0.07 12.42
CA ARG A 59 -1.56 -0.89 13.52
C ARG A 59 -0.89 -2.27 13.58
N ARG A 60 -0.40 -2.78 12.45
CA ARG A 60 0.40 -4.02 12.38
C ARG A 60 1.75 -3.91 13.08
N SER A 61 2.27 -2.69 13.22
CA SER A 61 3.53 -2.36 13.91
C SER A 61 3.29 -1.69 15.27
N GLY A 62 2.08 -1.81 15.83
CA GLY A 62 1.77 -1.32 17.18
C GLY A 62 1.20 0.09 17.27
N SER A 63 1.02 0.81 16.15
CA SER A 63 0.42 2.14 16.19
C SER A 63 -1.03 2.11 16.70
N SER A 64 -1.39 3.09 17.54
CA SER A 64 -2.77 3.36 17.98
C SER A 64 -3.47 4.42 17.15
N GLU A 65 -2.77 5.05 16.22
CA GLU A 65 -3.32 6.12 15.38
C GLU A 65 -4.48 5.61 14.51
N PRO A 66 -5.55 6.42 14.33
CA PRO A 66 -6.63 6.07 13.42
C PRO A 66 -6.10 5.86 11.99
N ALA A 67 -6.59 4.78 11.37
CA ALA A 67 -6.20 4.46 10.01
C ALA A 67 -6.89 5.39 9.00
N SER A 68 -6.20 5.71 7.91
CA SER A 68 -6.74 6.51 6.82
C SER A 68 -6.19 6.06 5.48
N VAL A 69 -6.98 6.28 4.43
CA VAL A 69 -6.58 6.04 3.05
C VAL A 69 -6.95 7.22 2.19
N TRP A 70 -6.04 7.63 1.31
CA TRP A 70 -6.30 8.60 0.26
C TRP A 70 -5.97 8.00 -1.10
N PHE A 71 -6.84 8.24 -2.07
CA PHE A 71 -6.68 7.75 -3.44
C PHE A 71 -6.44 8.90 -4.40
N ALA A 72 -5.58 8.67 -5.39
CA ALA A 72 -5.36 9.60 -6.48
C ALA A 72 -5.41 8.87 -7.82
N TYR A 73 -6.04 9.47 -8.81
CA TYR A 73 -6.12 8.92 -10.17
C TYR A 73 -5.04 9.54 -11.07
N SER A 74 -4.45 8.72 -11.94
CA SER A 74 -3.67 9.20 -13.08
C SER A 74 -3.94 8.39 -14.36
N PRO A 75 -3.79 8.98 -15.56
CA PRO A 75 -4.03 8.29 -16.82
C PRO A 75 -2.91 7.32 -17.23
N ASP A 76 -1.75 7.36 -16.58
CA ASP A 76 -0.63 6.44 -16.79
C ASP A 76 0.12 6.18 -15.47
N ARG A 77 1.15 5.31 -15.49
CA ARG A 77 1.93 4.93 -14.29
C ARG A 77 3.18 5.78 -14.07
N LYS A 78 3.37 6.91 -14.75
CA LYS A 78 4.66 7.63 -14.67
C LYS A 78 4.98 8.09 -13.25
N GLY A 79 6.26 8.06 -12.89
CA GLY A 79 6.75 8.50 -11.58
C GLY A 79 6.43 9.96 -11.22
N ILE A 80 6.13 10.81 -12.21
CA ILE A 80 5.71 12.21 -11.95
C ILE A 80 4.45 12.29 -11.08
N HIS A 81 3.56 11.30 -11.15
CA HIS A 81 2.32 11.29 -10.36
C HIS A 81 2.63 11.14 -8.86
N PRO A 82 3.29 10.07 -8.37
CA PRO A 82 3.65 9.98 -6.97
C PRO A 82 4.60 11.10 -6.52
N GLN A 83 5.48 11.61 -7.40
CA GLN A 83 6.30 12.79 -7.10
C GLN A 83 5.45 14.03 -6.80
N THR A 84 4.38 14.25 -7.55
CA THR A 84 3.46 15.37 -7.34
C THR A 84 2.61 15.15 -6.09
N HIS A 85 2.06 13.95 -5.92
CA HIS A 85 1.21 13.61 -4.78
C HIS A 85 1.94 13.72 -3.43
N LEU A 86 3.23 13.37 -3.41
CA LEU A 86 4.08 13.32 -2.21
C LEU A 86 5.04 14.51 -2.08
N ALA A 87 4.86 15.58 -2.87
CA ALA A 87 5.80 16.72 -2.90
C ALA A 87 6.05 17.37 -1.52
N GLY A 88 5.06 17.29 -0.61
CA GLY A 88 5.17 17.79 0.77
C GLY A 88 5.33 16.72 1.84
N PHE A 89 5.47 15.44 1.47
CA PHE A 89 5.63 14.34 2.42
C PHE A 89 7.08 14.22 2.88
N GLU A 90 7.28 13.95 4.18
CA GLU A 90 8.57 13.67 4.79
C GLU A 90 8.41 12.46 5.72
N GLY A 91 9.31 11.49 5.59
CA GLY A 91 9.25 10.25 6.37
C GLY A 91 9.53 9.00 5.56
N ILE A 92 9.04 7.86 6.05
CA ILE A 92 9.24 6.55 5.43
C ILE A 92 8.09 6.26 4.45
N LEU A 93 8.43 5.97 3.20
CA LEU A 93 7.47 5.50 2.20
C LEU A 93 7.66 4.00 1.98
N GLN A 94 6.72 3.20 2.47
CA GLN A 94 6.70 1.76 2.26
C GLN A 94 5.97 1.42 0.94
N ALA A 95 6.68 0.84 -0.05
CA ALA A 95 6.13 0.59 -1.40
C ALA A 95 6.59 -0.74 -2.02
N ASP A 96 6.01 -1.12 -3.15
CA ASP A 96 6.23 -2.38 -3.89
C ASP A 96 7.62 -2.52 -4.57
N GLY A 97 8.46 -1.49 -4.52
CA GLY A 97 9.72 -1.45 -5.26
C GLY A 97 9.61 -0.91 -6.68
N TYR A 98 8.47 -0.31 -7.06
CA TYR A 98 8.33 0.35 -8.34
C TYR A 98 9.32 1.52 -8.51
N ALA A 99 10.12 1.47 -9.58
CA ALA A 99 11.15 2.46 -9.88
C ALA A 99 10.63 3.91 -10.02
N GLY A 100 9.32 4.11 -10.27
CA GLY A 100 8.75 5.45 -10.33
C GLY A 100 8.79 6.21 -9.00
N PHE A 101 9.02 5.52 -7.87
CA PHE A 101 9.25 6.13 -6.57
C PHE A 101 10.70 6.60 -6.35
N ASN A 102 11.68 6.14 -7.14
CA ASN A 102 13.11 6.34 -6.86
C ASN A 102 13.49 7.82 -6.67
N LYS A 103 12.95 8.72 -7.49
CA LYS A 103 13.24 10.16 -7.40
C LYS A 103 12.84 10.80 -6.07
N LEU A 104 11.87 10.23 -5.34
CA LEU A 104 11.47 10.74 -4.03
C LEU A 104 12.60 10.65 -3.00
N ASN A 105 13.49 9.67 -3.16
CA ASN A 105 14.60 9.44 -2.24
C ASN A 105 15.78 10.40 -2.44
N GLU A 106 15.88 11.05 -3.61
CA GLU A 106 17.03 11.89 -3.97
C GLU A 106 17.18 13.13 -3.06
N GLY A 107 16.08 13.66 -2.54
CA GLY A 107 16.05 14.85 -1.69
C GLY A 107 16.20 14.59 -0.18
N GLY A 108 16.36 13.33 0.25
CA GLY A 108 16.54 12.95 1.66
C GLY A 108 15.30 13.05 2.56
N LYS A 109 14.26 13.79 2.14
CA LYS A 109 12.99 13.93 2.89
C LYS A 109 12.19 12.63 2.93
N VAL A 110 12.25 11.83 1.87
CA VAL A 110 11.55 10.55 1.80
C VAL A 110 12.59 9.43 1.84
N ARG A 111 12.40 8.48 2.75
CA ARG A 111 13.17 7.24 2.79
C ARG A 111 12.32 6.10 2.30
N LEU A 112 12.75 5.45 1.22
CA LEU A 112 12.04 4.29 0.69
C LEU A 112 12.26 3.06 1.58
N ALA A 113 11.17 2.35 1.88
CA ALA A 113 11.18 1.02 2.48
C ALA A 113 10.45 0.06 1.52
N PHE A 114 11.13 -1.00 1.08
CA PHE A 114 10.50 -1.95 0.15
C PHE A 114 9.66 -2.98 0.89
N CYS A 115 8.47 -3.26 0.36
CA CYS A 115 7.44 -4.04 1.04
C CYS A 115 7.79 -5.55 1.04
N TRP A 116 7.87 -6.13 2.24
CA TRP A 116 8.15 -7.56 2.42
C TRP A 116 7.08 -8.48 1.81
N ASP A 117 5.81 -8.06 1.77
CA ASP A 117 4.76 -8.87 1.13
C ASP A 117 4.96 -8.99 -0.38
N HIS A 118 5.38 -7.90 -1.03
CA HIS A 118 5.74 -7.90 -2.43
C HIS A 118 6.98 -8.77 -2.69
N ALA A 119 8.04 -8.59 -1.90
CA ALA A 119 9.26 -9.41 -2.00
C ALA A 119 8.96 -10.91 -1.80
N ARG A 120 8.17 -11.24 -0.77
CA ARG A 120 7.73 -12.61 -0.48
C ARG A 120 6.94 -13.22 -1.63
N ARG A 121 6.03 -12.47 -2.25
CA ARG A 121 5.24 -12.96 -3.38
C ARG A 121 6.15 -13.37 -4.55
N TYR A 122 7.16 -12.57 -4.88
CA TYR A 122 8.13 -12.91 -5.92
C TYR A 122 8.93 -14.17 -5.57
N LEU A 123 9.43 -14.26 -4.34
CA LEU A 123 10.16 -15.44 -3.86
C LEU A 123 9.29 -16.70 -3.84
N PHE A 124 8.02 -16.57 -3.43
CA PHE A 124 7.06 -17.67 -3.44
C PHE A 124 6.79 -18.17 -4.86
N ASN A 125 6.56 -17.27 -5.81
CA ASN A 125 6.36 -17.64 -7.21
C ASN A 125 7.60 -18.34 -7.80
N LEU A 126 8.80 -17.92 -7.40
CA LEU A 126 10.04 -18.59 -7.77
C LEU A 126 10.13 -19.98 -7.12
N HIS A 127 9.79 -20.11 -5.84
CA HIS A 127 9.80 -21.39 -5.13
C HIS A 127 8.82 -22.40 -5.76
N GLU A 128 7.63 -21.95 -6.17
CA GLU A 128 6.63 -22.80 -6.83
C GLU A 128 7.10 -23.31 -8.20
N THR A 129 7.93 -22.54 -8.92
CA THR A 129 8.40 -22.90 -10.26
C THR A 129 9.75 -23.60 -10.26
N ALA A 130 10.63 -23.26 -9.31
CA ALA A 130 11.99 -23.77 -9.17
C ALA A 130 12.37 -23.84 -7.67
N PRO A 131 11.85 -24.84 -6.93
CA PRO A 131 12.12 -24.97 -5.51
C PRO A 131 13.60 -25.26 -5.25
N SER A 132 14.15 -24.62 -4.22
CA SER A 132 15.53 -24.78 -3.76
C SER A 132 15.63 -24.49 -2.27
N ASP A 133 16.69 -24.97 -1.62
CA ASP A 133 16.97 -24.65 -0.22
C ASP A 133 17.10 -23.15 0.00
N THR A 134 17.71 -22.43 -0.96
CA THR A 134 17.81 -20.96 -0.93
C THR A 134 16.43 -20.30 -0.91
N THR A 135 15.53 -20.65 -1.84
CA THR A 135 14.19 -20.04 -1.88
C THR A 135 13.37 -20.35 -0.62
N LYS A 136 13.51 -21.56 -0.07
CA LYS A 136 12.91 -21.93 1.21
C LYS A 136 13.47 -21.11 2.37
N GLN A 137 14.80 -21.00 2.48
CA GLN A 137 15.47 -20.21 3.52
C GLN A 137 15.01 -18.75 3.52
N TRP A 138 14.90 -18.12 2.34
CA TRP A 138 14.39 -16.75 2.24
C TRP A 138 12.93 -16.62 2.66
N LEU A 139 12.08 -17.58 2.30
CA LEU A 139 10.68 -17.59 2.73
C LEU A 139 10.54 -17.76 4.24
N ASP A 140 11.34 -18.64 4.84
CA ASP A 140 11.37 -18.87 6.29
C ASP A 140 11.84 -17.60 7.03
N MET A 141 12.90 -16.95 6.56
CA MET A 141 13.41 -15.70 7.15
C MET A 141 12.38 -14.56 7.08
N ILE A 142 11.66 -14.41 5.96
CA ILE A 142 10.56 -13.42 5.90
C ILE A 142 9.43 -13.81 6.86
N GLY A 143 9.18 -15.10 7.03
CA GLY A 143 8.23 -15.64 8.01
C GLY A 143 8.54 -15.19 9.44
N GLU A 144 9.82 -15.12 9.82
CA GLU A 144 10.24 -14.64 11.15
C GLU A 144 9.83 -13.18 11.39
N PHE A 145 9.95 -12.30 10.39
CA PHE A 145 9.46 -10.92 10.50
C PHE A 145 7.96 -10.85 10.75
N TYR A 146 7.18 -11.70 10.08
CA TYR A 146 5.73 -11.78 10.32
C TYR A 146 5.39 -12.36 11.70
N GLY A 147 6.26 -13.20 12.27
CA GLY A 147 6.21 -13.62 13.67
C GLY A 147 6.30 -12.43 14.62
N ILE A 148 7.29 -11.56 14.42
CA ILE A 148 7.46 -10.33 15.23
C ILE A 148 6.20 -9.44 15.14
N GLU A 149 5.67 -9.22 13.93
CA GLU A 149 4.42 -8.44 13.79
C GLU A 149 3.23 -9.12 14.50
N ALA A 150 3.19 -10.45 14.55
CA ALA A 150 2.15 -11.19 15.26
C ALA A 150 2.23 -10.99 16.77
N ASP A 151 3.44 -11.02 17.32
CA ASP A 151 3.70 -10.80 18.74
C ASP A 151 3.32 -9.38 19.17
N ILE A 152 3.68 -8.37 18.36
CA ILE A 152 3.27 -6.97 18.60
C ILE A 152 1.74 -6.85 18.70
N ARG A 153 1.00 -7.50 17.77
CA ARG A 153 -0.47 -7.50 17.79
C ARG A 153 -1.04 -8.25 18.98
N ALA A 154 -0.43 -9.37 19.38
CA ALA A 154 -0.87 -10.15 20.53
C ALA A 154 -0.70 -9.36 21.83
N ASN A 155 0.46 -8.74 22.03
CA ASN A 155 0.77 -7.93 23.20
C ASN A 155 -0.17 -6.71 23.33
N ARG A 156 -0.56 -6.10 22.21
CA ARG A 156 -1.56 -5.01 22.20
C ARG A 156 -2.97 -5.45 22.58
N ARG A 157 -3.36 -6.68 22.25
CA ARG A 157 -4.66 -7.23 22.66
C ARG A 157 -4.69 -7.50 24.16
N MET A 158 -3.60 -8.00 24.72
CA MET A 158 -3.47 -8.26 26.15
C MET A 158 -3.50 -6.98 27.00
N SER A 159 -3.03 -5.85 26.46
CA SER A 159 -3.08 -4.54 27.13
C SER A 159 -4.35 -3.74 26.89
N GLY A 160 -5.29 -4.22 26.05
CA GLY A 160 -6.44 -3.45 25.56
C GLY A 160 -7.84 -3.96 25.89
N ASP A 161 -8.09 -5.27 26.05
CA ASP A 161 -9.40 -5.82 26.44
C ASP A 161 -9.29 -7.34 26.70
N ALA A 162 -9.85 -7.81 27.82
CA ALA A 162 -9.81 -9.19 28.30
C ALA A 162 -10.78 -10.16 27.56
N SER A 163 -10.95 -10.04 26.24
CA SER A 163 -11.95 -10.83 25.50
C SER A 163 -11.51 -11.28 24.09
N GLY A 164 -10.29 -11.80 23.94
CA GLY A 164 -9.77 -12.24 22.64
C GLY A 164 -9.94 -13.73 22.31
N LYS A 165 -11.01 -14.14 21.63
CA LYS A 165 -11.04 -15.46 20.91
C LYS A 165 -9.90 -15.51 19.88
N LYS A 166 -9.03 -16.51 20.00
CA LYS A 166 -7.97 -16.82 19.02
C LYS A 166 -8.61 -17.20 17.68
N ARG A 167 -8.48 -16.35 16.64
CA ARG A 167 -8.70 -16.78 15.25
C ARG A 167 -7.37 -17.26 14.68
N ALA A 168 -7.34 -18.51 14.25
CA ALA A 168 -6.23 -19.07 13.47
C ALA A 168 -6.08 -18.26 12.18
N ILE A 169 -4.85 -17.86 11.87
CA ILE A 169 -4.51 -17.27 10.58
C ILE A 169 -4.49 -18.43 9.58
N HIS A 170 -5.58 -18.61 8.85
CA HIS A 170 -5.62 -19.52 7.73
C HIS A 170 -4.75 -18.95 6.62
N CYS A 171 -3.78 -19.73 6.15
CA CYS A 171 -2.92 -19.40 5.02
C CYS A 171 -3.80 -19.26 3.76
N SER A 172 -4.27 -18.05 3.48
CA SER A 172 -5.05 -17.79 2.27
C SER A 172 -4.12 -17.84 1.08
N ARG A 173 -4.40 -18.77 0.15
CA ARG A 173 -3.82 -18.83 -1.20
C ARG A 173 -3.71 -17.41 -1.79
N PRO A 174 -2.55 -16.99 -2.30
CA PRO A 174 -2.48 -15.77 -3.08
C PRO A 174 -3.40 -15.92 -4.31
N SER A 175 -4.21 -14.89 -4.56
CA SER A 175 -4.93 -14.76 -5.83
C SER A 175 -3.90 -14.86 -6.96
N LYS A 176 -4.15 -15.73 -7.94
CA LYS A 176 -3.33 -15.86 -9.15
C LYS A 176 -3.05 -14.45 -9.71
N GLY A 177 -1.76 -14.12 -9.78
CA GLY A 177 -1.30 -12.82 -10.26
C GLY A 177 -1.73 -12.54 -11.70
N ARG A 178 -1.92 -11.24 -11.96
CA ARG A 178 -2.02 -10.64 -13.29
C ARG A 178 -0.67 -10.66 -14.00
#